data_AF-A0A9E2GA04-F1
#
_entry.id   AF-A0A9E2GA04-F1
#
_cell.length_a   1.000
_cell.length_b   1.000
_cell.length_c   1.000
_cell.angle_alpha   90.00
_cell.angle_beta   90.00
_cell.angle_gamma   90.00
#
_symmetry.space_group_name_H-M   'P 1'
#
loop_
_entity.id
_entity.type
_entity.pdbx_description
1 polymer ?
#
loop_
_entity_poly.entity_id
_entity_poly.type
_entity_poly.pdbx_seq_one_letter_code
_entity_poly.pdbx_strand_id
1 'polypeptide(L)'
;MKHVVFIFSLVVIVFMMALLIINHQEKVPMRLLSVQKYYSYLYEEGIEMKVSLYVNDIDHPIAYALSYDKIELMNADESKKLEMSLDKITLGYEESYLNETYHEMTIHMFLPDLGENYVIEDLFMHMVLLDGQDYLISLGTLSLMSISSDTNALDWTALEGHKAPDLFISRLGIINIEYLNLEQPIEQIRIGIDYSISFETQSEKIILTIPDEDMLLDDVPIVIYFSDGAIQTIANFKYMFDYEILKESGLLITTYALN
;
A
#
# COMPACT_ATOMS: atom_id res chain seq x y z
N MET A 1 9.33 30.63 -60.80
CA MET A 1 8.65 29.33 -60.60
C MET A 1 9.54 28.28 -59.92
N LYS A 2 10.76 27.98 -60.39
CA LYS A 2 11.63 26.95 -59.78
C LYS A 2 11.93 27.15 -58.28
N HIS A 3 12.18 28.39 -57.85
CA HIS A 3 12.44 28.70 -56.43
C HIS A 3 11.19 28.55 -55.53
N VAL A 4 10.01 28.85 -56.05
CA VAL A 4 8.75 28.72 -55.29
C VAL A 4 8.41 27.24 -55.09
N VAL A 5 8.61 26.41 -56.12
CA VAL A 5 8.43 24.95 -56.03
C VAL A 5 9.43 24.34 -55.05
N PHE A 6 10.68 24.82 -55.04
CA PHE A 6 11.71 24.36 -54.11
C PHE A 6 11.35 24.69 -52.64
N ILE A 7 10.98 25.93 -52.36
CA ILE A 7 10.57 26.38 -51.01
C ILE A 7 9.35 25.60 -50.53
N PHE A 8 8.34 25.41 -51.41
CA PHE A 8 7.15 24.63 -51.06
C PHE A 8 7.50 23.17 -50.75
N SER A 9 8.37 22.53 -51.54
CA SER A 9 8.81 21.15 -51.28
C SER A 9 9.57 21.02 -49.96
N LEU A 10 10.39 22.01 -49.61
CA LEU A 10 11.15 22.03 -48.36
C LEU A 10 10.21 22.08 -47.15
N VAL A 11 9.18 22.93 -47.21
CA VAL A 11 8.16 23.03 -46.14
C VAL A 11 7.41 21.72 -45.96
N VAL A 12 7.02 21.07 -47.07
CA VAL A 12 6.34 19.77 -47.02
C VAL A 12 7.23 18.67 -46.42
N ILE A 13 8.52 18.65 -46.77
CA ILE A 13 9.47 17.67 -46.22
C ILE A 13 9.68 17.90 -44.73
N VAL A 14 9.86 19.15 -44.28
CA VAL A 14 10.01 19.48 -42.85
C VAL A 14 8.74 19.09 -42.08
N PHE A 15 7.56 19.35 -42.64
CA PHE A 15 6.29 18.96 -42.01
C PHE A 15 6.12 17.44 -41.95
N MET A 16 6.48 16.71 -43.01
CA MET A 16 6.52 15.24 -43.00
C MET A 16 7.52 14.69 -41.97
N MET A 17 8.71 15.29 -41.86
CA MET A 17 9.70 14.89 -40.86
C MET A 17 9.19 15.14 -39.44
N ALA A 18 8.56 16.28 -39.18
CA ALA A 18 7.95 16.58 -37.88
C ALA A 18 6.83 15.57 -37.54
N LEU A 19 5.96 15.25 -38.50
CA LEU A 19 4.91 14.23 -38.32
C LEU A 19 5.48 12.83 -38.09
N LEU A 20 6.56 12.45 -38.81
CA LEU A 20 7.23 11.17 -38.60
C LEU A 20 7.89 11.10 -37.22
N ILE A 21 8.53 12.18 -36.76
CA ILE A 21 9.12 12.23 -35.42
C ILE A 21 8.03 12.09 -34.36
N ILE A 22 6.90 12.79 -34.49
CA ILE A 22 5.77 12.70 -33.55
C ILE A 22 5.17 11.29 -33.54
N ASN A 23 4.98 10.68 -34.72
CA ASN A 23 4.39 9.34 -34.83
C ASN A 23 5.35 8.19 -34.51
N HIS A 24 6.66 8.45 -34.49
CA HIS A 24 7.69 7.43 -34.23
C HIS A 24 8.36 7.61 -32.85
N GLN A 25 7.82 8.46 -31.99
CA GLN A 25 8.12 8.33 -30.56
C GLN A 25 7.58 6.97 -30.13
N GLU A 26 8.49 6.07 -29.72
CA GLU A 26 8.11 4.82 -29.08
C GLU A 26 7.16 5.18 -27.94
N LYS A 27 5.90 4.70 -28.02
CA LYS A 27 4.98 4.86 -26.91
C LYS A 27 5.62 4.16 -25.72
N VAL A 28 5.84 4.92 -24.64
CA VAL A 28 6.30 4.34 -23.38
C VAL A 28 5.30 3.24 -23.04
N PRO A 29 5.76 1.99 -22.85
CA PRO A 29 4.84 0.89 -22.55
C PRO A 29 4.12 1.21 -21.24
N MET A 30 2.81 1.04 -21.24
CA MET A 30 2.00 1.25 -20.05
C MET A 30 2.36 0.20 -19.01
N ARG A 31 2.64 0.65 -17.79
CA ARG A 31 3.11 -0.17 -16.68
C ARG A 31 2.39 0.20 -15.41
N LEU A 32 2.19 -0.84 -14.62
CA LEU A 32 1.71 -0.77 -13.26
C LEU A 32 2.79 -1.32 -12.34
N LEU A 33 3.03 -0.66 -11.21
CA LEU A 33 3.90 -1.15 -10.16
C LEU A 33 3.09 -1.40 -8.90
N SER A 34 3.42 -2.47 -8.20
CA SER A 34 3.02 -2.69 -6.81
C SER A 34 4.27 -2.81 -5.94
N VAL A 35 4.10 -2.56 -4.64
CA VAL A 35 5.15 -2.72 -3.65
C VAL A 35 4.66 -3.65 -2.55
N GLN A 36 5.49 -4.62 -2.18
CA GLN A 36 5.17 -5.57 -1.12
C GLN A 36 4.97 -4.83 0.22
N LYS A 37 3.81 -5.03 0.85
CA LYS A 37 3.40 -4.36 2.08
C LYS A 37 2.68 -5.32 3.02
N TYR A 38 2.91 -5.13 4.32
CA TYR A 38 2.14 -5.78 5.36
C TYR A 38 0.91 -4.92 5.70
N TYR A 39 -0.25 -5.37 5.24
CA TYR A 39 -1.54 -4.76 5.53
C TYR A 39 -2.09 -5.35 6.82
N SER A 40 -2.25 -4.54 7.85
CA SER A 40 -2.82 -4.97 9.12
C SER A 40 -3.95 -4.05 9.51
N TYR A 41 -5.12 -4.61 9.79
CA TYR A 41 -6.29 -3.83 10.17
C TYR A 41 -6.98 -4.47 11.38
N LEU A 42 -7.43 -3.62 12.30
CA LEU A 42 -8.48 -3.99 13.23
C LEU A 42 -9.81 -3.93 12.49
N TYR A 43 -10.61 -4.97 12.66
CA TYR A 43 -11.93 -5.04 12.07
C TYR A 43 -12.90 -4.16 12.86
N GLU A 44 -13.37 -3.08 12.23
CA GLU A 44 -14.48 -2.26 12.69
C GLU A 44 -15.37 -1.90 11.49
N GLU A 45 -16.66 -1.70 11.75
CA GLU A 45 -17.63 -1.36 10.71
C GLU A 45 -17.25 -0.04 10.02
N GLY A 46 -17.12 -0.07 8.69
CA GLY A 46 -16.79 1.11 7.88
C GLY A 46 -15.31 1.40 7.70
N ILE A 47 -14.40 0.52 8.13
CA ILE A 47 -12.97 0.65 7.82
C ILE A 47 -12.71 0.39 6.33
N GLU A 48 -11.97 1.32 5.71
CA GLU A 48 -11.49 1.21 4.33
C GLU A 48 -10.06 0.66 4.30
N MET A 49 -9.85 -0.43 3.56
CA MET A 49 -8.51 -0.88 3.18
C MET A 49 -8.00 -0.02 2.02
N LYS A 50 -6.74 0.39 2.08
CA LYS A 50 -6.10 1.24 1.07
C LYS A 50 -4.91 0.55 0.46
N VAL A 51 -4.95 0.36 -0.86
CA VAL A 51 -3.86 -0.24 -1.62
C VAL A 51 -3.31 0.80 -2.60
N SER A 52 -2.05 1.18 -2.44
CA SER A 52 -1.36 2.06 -3.38
C SER A 52 -0.68 1.24 -4.47
N LEU A 53 -0.99 1.58 -5.72
CA LEU A 53 -0.32 1.10 -6.93
C LEU A 53 0.24 2.31 -7.68
N TYR A 54 1.13 2.09 -8.63
CA TYR A 54 1.78 3.17 -9.36
C TYR A 54 1.65 2.96 -10.86
N VAL A 55 1.07 3.92 -11.57
CA VAL A 55 0.84 3.85 -13.02
C VAL A 55 1.63 4.91 -13.75
N ASN A 56 2.24 4.57 -14.88
CA ASN A 56 2.89 5.56 -15.75
C ASN A 56 1.94 6.15 -16.81
N ASP A 57 0.69 5.69 -16.85
CA ASP A 57 -0.38 6.22 -17.70
C ASP A 57 -1.69 6.31 -16.91
N ILE A 58 -2.13 7.54 -16.63
CA ILE A 58 -3.35 7.83 -15.88
C ILE A 58 -4.62 7.77 -16.74
N ASP A 59 -4.49 7.73 -18.07
CA ASP A 59 -5.63 7.60 -18.98
C ASP A 59 -6.06 6.13 -19.12
N HIS A 60 -5.29 5.18 -18.58
CA HIS A 60 -5.62 3.77 -18.57
C HIS A 60 -6.90 3.49 -17.73
N PRO A 61 -7.83 2.61 -18.18
CA PRO A 61 -9.08 2.33 -17.47
C PRO A 61 -8.93 1.98 -15.99
N ILE A 62 -7.83 1.32 -15.62
CA ILE A 62 -7.46 0.96 -14.24
C ILE A 62 -7.44 2.17 -13.27
N ALA A 63 -7.20 3.39 -13.76
CA ALA A 63 -7.17 4.61 -12.96
C ALA A 63 -8.57 5.13 -12.59
N TYR A 64 -9.63 4.54 -13.13
CA TYR A 64 -11.00 5.02 -12.97
C TYR A 64 -11.88 3.98 -12.29
N ALA A 65 -12.52 4.36 -11.17
CA ALA A 65 -13.34 3.45 -10.38
C ALA A 65 -14.50 2.80 -11.17
N LEU A 66 -15.06 3.52 -12.15
CA LEU A 66 -16.16 3.02 -12.99
C LEU A 66 -15.74 1.93 -13.99
N SER A 67 -14.44 1.68 -14.15
CA SER A 67 -13.94 0.65 -15.07
C SER A 67 -13.87 -0.74 -14.45
N TYR A 68 -14.07 -0.87 -13.14
CA TYR A 68 -13.92 -2.13 -12.42
C TYR A 68 -15.22 -2.92 -12.45
N ASP A 69 -15.10 -4.21 -12.78
CA ASP A 69 -16.16 -5.20 -12.64
C ASP A 69 -16.04 -5.89 -11.27
N LYS A 70 -14.83 -6.34 -10.92
CA LYS A 70 -14.58 -7.14 -9.73
C LYS A 70 -13.20 -6.87 -9.13
N ILE A 71 -13.10 -6.89 -7.81
CA ILE A 71 -11.83 -6.91 -7.07
C ILE A 71 -11.88 -8.04 -6.03
N GLU A 72 -10.87 -8.91 -6.05
CA GLU A 72 -10.69 -9.96 -5.04
C GLU A 72 -9.28 -9.91 -4.45
N LEU A 73 -9.18 -10.17 -3.15
CA LEU A 73 -7.92 -10.45 -2.48
C LEU A 73 -7.80 -11.95 -2.27
N MET A 74 -6.69 -12.53 -2.70
CA MET A 74 -6.48 -13.98 -2.59
C MET A 74 -5.02 -14.33 -2.37
N ASN A 75 -4.76 -15.52 -1.86
CA ASN A 75 -3.41 -16.07 -1.85
C ASN A 75 -3.08 -16.80 -3.16
N ALA A 76 -1.81 -17.13 -3.35
CA ALA A 76 -1.28 -17.77 -4.56
C ALA A 76 -1.99 -19.07 -4.97
N ASP A 77 -2.44 -19.87 -3.99
CA ASP A 77 -3.11 -21.16 -4.23
C ASP A 77 -4.64 -21.07 -4.25
N GLU A 78 -5.18 -19.85 -4.15
CA GLU A 78 -6.62 -19.55 -4.18
C GLU A 78 -7.44 -20.17 -3.03
N SER A 79 -6.80 -20.71 -1.98
CA SER A 79 -7.50 -21.32 -0.83
C SER A 79 -8.14 -20.28 0.11
N LYS A 80 -7.62 -19.06 0.12
CA LYS A 80 -8.17 -17.92 0.85
C LYS A 80 -8.54 -16.83 -0.15
N LYS A 81 -9.79 -16.36 -0.11
CA LYS A 81 -10.31 -15.32 -0.98
C LYS A 81 -11.24 -14.37 -0.24
N LEU A 82 -11.18 -13.09 -0.57
CA LEU A 82 -12.06 -12.05 -0.09
C LEU A 82 -12.51 -11.21 -1.28
N GLU A 83 -13.80 -11.19 -1.55
CA GLU A 83 -14.37 -10.25 -2.51
C GLU A 83 -14.49 -8.88 -1.87
N MET A 84 -13.96 -7.86 -2.55
CA MET A 84 -13.85 -6.51 -2.04
C MET A 84 -14.80 -5.58 -2.78
N SER A 85 -15.44 -4.67 -2.04
CA SER A 85 -16.23 -3.60 -2.64
C SER A 85 -15.35 -2.37 -2.84
N LEU A 86 -15.20 -1.94 -4.09
CA LEU A 86 -14.50 -0.69 -4.41
C LEU A 86 -15.33 0.51 -3.93
N ASP A 87 -14.73 1.40 -3.15
CA ASP A 87 -15.32 2.69 -2.79
C ASP A 87 -14.94 3.77 -3.81
N LYS A 88 -13.63 4.03 -3.92
CA LYS A 88 -13.07 5.08 -4.78
C LYS A 88 -11.63 4.79 -5.16
N ILE A 89 -11.17 5.48 -6.18
CA ILE A 89 -9.76 5.54 -6.56
C ILE A 89 -9.32 7.00 -6.45
N THR A 90 -8.19 7.22 -5.77
CA THR A 90 -7.59 8.55 -5.65
C THR A 90 -6.21 8.55 -6.26
N LEU A 91 -5.94 9.54 -7.11
CA LEU A 91 -4.61 9.80 -7.64
C LEU A 91 -3.82 10.66 -6.66
N GLY A 92 -2.61 10.22 -6.33
CA GLY A 92 -1.69 10.85 -5.40
C GLY A 92 -0.60 11.64 -6.11
N TYR A 93 0.60 11.59 -5.54
CA TYR A 93 1.77 12.31 -6.03
C TYR A 93 2.50 11.52 -7.14
N GLU A 94 3.47 12.18 -7.76
CA GLU A 94 4.34 11.60 -8.79
C GLU A 94 5.67 11.15 -8.18
N GLU A 95 6.14 9.99 -8.61
CA GLU A 95 7.45 9.44 -8.28
C GLU A 95 8.22 9.05 -9.54
N SER A 96 9.54 9.11 -9.47
CA SER A 96 10.41 8.65 -10.56
C SER A 96 11.00 7.28 -10.25
N TYR A 97 10.82 6.32 -11.16
CA TYR A 97 11.40 4.98 -11.06
C TYR A 97 11.96 4.54 -12.41
N LEU A 98 13.22 4.09 -12.43
CA LEU A 98 13.93 3.65 -13.65
C LEU A 98 13.84 4.64 -14.83
N ASN A 99 13.93 5.94 -14.55
CA ASN A 99 13.79 7.07 -15.50
C ASN A 99 12.40 7.27 -16.11
N GLU A 100 11.36 6.69 -15.52
CA GLU A 100 9.96 6.93 -15.86
C GLU A 100 9.23 7.57 -14.68
N THR A 101 8.21 8.38 -14.99
CA THR A 101 7.33 8.98 -14.00
C THR A 101 6.12 8.09 -13.78
N TYR A 102 5.81 7.83 -12.52
CA TYR A 102 4.63 7.08 -12.11
C TYR A 102 3.77 7.96 -11.19
N HIS A 103 2.46 7.84 -11.32
CA HIS A 103 1.48 8.43 -10.44
C HIS A 103 1.02 7.40 -9.42
N GLU A 104 1.03 7.75 -8.14
CA GLU A 104 0.38 6.94 -7.12
C GLU A 104 -1.14 6.90 -7.40
N MET A 105 -1.69 5.70 -7.35
CA MET A 105 -3.11 5.40 -7.44
C MET A 105 -3.49 4.58 -6.21
N THR A 106 -4.23 5.19 -5.29
CA THR A 106 -4.75 4.51 -4.10
C THR A 106 -6.15 3.99 -4.37
N ILE A 107 -6.31 2.68 -4.31
CA ILE A 107 -7.58 1.95 -4.37
C ILE A 107 -8.12 1.84 -2.94
N HIS A 108 -9.30 2.42 -2.68
CA HIS A 108 -9.99 2.36 -1.39
C HIS A 108 -11.10 1.32 -1.49
N MET A 109 -11.09 0.33 -0.59
CA MET A 109 -12.02 -0.79 -0.62
C MET A 109 -12.64 -1.01 0.76
N PHE A 110 -13.92 -1.35 0.80
CA PHE A 110 -14.57 -1.79 2.03
C PHE A 110 -14.16 -3.22 2.37
N LEU A 111 -13.74 -3.42 3.62
CA LEU A 111 -13.49 -4.75 4.16
C LEU A 111 -14.82 -5.46 4.46
N PRO A 112 -15.01 -6.72 4.03
CA PRO A 112 -16.19 -7.49 4.40
C PRO A 112 -16.16 -7.88 5.88
N ASP A 113 -17.33 -8.08 6.49
CA ASP A 113 -17.44 -8.63 7.84
C ASP A 113 -17.09 -10.12 7.85
N LEU A 114 -16.00 -10.46 8.52
CA LEU A 114 -15.57 -11.84 8.70
C LEU A 114 -15.96 -12.40 10.05
N GLY A 115 -16.24 -11.57 11.06
CA GLY A 115 -16.52 -11.98 12.43
C GLY A 115 -15.38 -12.75 13.14
N GLU A 116 -14.26 -13.02 12.45
CA GLU A 116 -13.13 -13.78 12.94
C GLU A 116 -11.80 -13.23 12.42
N ASN A 117 -10.72 -13.68 13.04
CA ASN A 117 -9.36 -13.37 12.62
C ASN A 117 -9.08 -14.00 11.25
N TYR A 118 -8.54 -13.22 10.33
CA TYR A 118 -8.29 -13.66 8.96
C TYR A 118 -6.94 -13.18 8.45
N VAL A 119 -6.12 -14.10 7.94
CA VAL A 119 -4.79 -13.81 7.39
C VAL A 119 -4.68 -14.36 5.98
N ILE A 120 -4.18 -13.57 5.04
CA ILE A 120 -3.75 -14.02 3.71
C ILE A 120 -2.24 -13.78 3.62
N GLU A 121 -1.46 -14.87 3.69
CA GLU A 121 -0.04 -14.88 3.30
C GLU A 121 0.07 -14.91 1.77
N ASP A 122 1.13 -14.32 1.22
CA ASP A 122 1.31 -14.16 -0.24
C ASP A 122 0.06 -13.57 -0.91
N LEU A 123 -0.35 -12.40 -0.43
CA LEU A 123 -1.50 -11.64 -0.89
C LEU A 123 -1.32 -11.19 -2.34
N PHE A 124 -2.33 -11.52 -3.15
CA PHE A 124 -2.56 -10.98 -4.48
C PHE A 124 -3.90 -10.26 -4.52
N MET A 125 -3.96 -9.20 -5.31
CA MET A 125 -5.18 -8.54 -5.72
C MET A 125 -5.48 -8.91 -7.17
N HIS A 126 -6.62 -9.56 -7.36
CA HIS A 126 -7.21 -9.85 -8.66
C HIS A 126 -8.18 -8.73 -9.02
N MET A 127 -7.98 -8.11 -10.17
CA MET A 127 -8.83 -7.04 -10.67
C MET A 127 -9.33 -7.41 -12.06
N VAL A 128 -10.64 -7.38 -12.22
CA VAL A 128 -11.29 -7.57 -13.52
C VAL A 128 -11.93 -6.24 -13.90
N LEU A 129 -11.59 -5.75 -15.08
CA LEU A 129 -12.17 -4.54 -15.66
C LEU A 129 -13.37 -4.89 -16.55
N LEU A 130 -14.27 -3.92 -16.74
CA LEU A 130 -15.49 -4.07 -17.55
C LEU A 130 -15.24 -4.37 -19.03
N ASP A 131 -14.05 -4.05 -19.53
CA ASP A 131 -13.61 -4.37 -20.90
C ASP A 131 -13.02 -5.79 -21.02
N GLY A 132 -12.98 -6.54 -19.91
CA GLY A 132 -12.50 -7.92 -19.85
C GLY A 132 -11.01 -8.06 -19.58
N GLN A 133 -10.29 -6.96 -19.31
CA GLN A 133 -8.91 -7.03 -18.85
C GLN A 133 -8.83 -7.59 -17.43
N ASP A 134 -7.81 -8.40 -17.17
CA ASP A 134 -7.62 -9.15 -15.93
C ASP A 134 -6.17 -8.93 -15.44
N TYR A 135 -6.03 -8.52 -14.18
CA TYR A 135 -4.76 -8.26 -13.54
C TYR A 135 -4.64 -9.02 -12.22
N LEU A 136 -3.51 -9.71 -12.04
CA LEU A 136 -3.13 -10.34 -10.78
C LEU A 136 -1.89 -9.66 -10.22
N ILE A 137 -2.06 -8.93 -9.11
CA ILE A 137 -1.05 -8.04 -8.55
C ILE A 137 -0.64 -8.54 -7.18
N SER A 138 0.65 -8.82 -6.99
CA SER A 138 1.23 -9.15 -5.70
C SER A 138 1.30 -7.92 -4.78
N LEU A 139 0.85 -8.07 -3.54
CA LEU A 139 0.69 -6.99 -2.57
C LEU A 139 1.41 -7.24 -1.23
N GLY A 140 1.69 -8.48 -0.85
CA GLY A 140 2.43 -8.80 0.39
C GLY A 140 1.64 -9.69 1.32
N THR A 141 1.24 -9.19 2.49
CA THR A 141 0.47 -9.96 3.47
C THR A 141 -0.70 -9.15 4.00
N LEU A 142 -1.85 -9.79 4.23
CA LEU A 142 -3.01 -9.20 4.90
C LEU A 142 -3.26 -9.89 6.23
N SER A 143 -3.42 -9.11 7.30
CA SER A 143 -3.86 -9.56 8.62
C SER A 143 -5.05 -8.72 9.08
N LEU A 144 -6.22 -9.35 9.19
CA LEU A 144 -7.46 -8.76 9.69
C LEU A 144 -7.77 -9.32 11.07
N MET A 145 -7.75 -8.46 12.08
CA MET A 145 -8.01 -8.86 13.46
C MET A 145 -9.43 -8.51 13.88
N SER A 146 -10.17 -9.50 14.37
CA SER A 146 -11.44 -9.29 15.05
C SER A 146 -11.19 -9.27 16.56
N ILE A 147 -11.48 -8.14 17.22
CA ILE A 147 -11.31 -8.02 18.67
C ILE A 147 -12.67 -7.79 19.32
N SER A 148 -13.06 -8.74 20.17
CA SER A 148 -14.37 -8.77 20.83
C SER A 148 -14.40 -8.02 22.17
N SER A 149 -13.25 -7.63 22.70
CA SER A 149 -13.13 -6.97 24.01
C SER A 149 -11.96 -6.01 24.02
N ASP A 150 -12.23 -4.76 24.38
CA ASP A 150 -11.24 -3.71 24.56
C ASP A 150 -11.35 -3.15 25.97
N THR A 151 -10.20 -2.92 26.59
CA THR A 151 -10.08 -2.42 27.97
C THR A 151 -9.25 -1.14 27.96
N ASN A 152 -9.35 -0.34 29.03
CA ASN A 152 -8.59 0.91 29.17
C ASN A 152 -7.52 0.78 30.26
N ALA A 153 -6.73 -0.29 30.25
CA ALA A 153 -5.69 -0.53 31.25
C ALA A 153 -4.41 0.30 31.01
N LEU A 154 -4.24 0.86 29.81
CA LEU A 154 -3.20 1.79 29.40
C LEU A 154 -3.82 3.13 28.99
N ASP A 155 -3.48 4.19 29.72
CA ASP A 155 -3.86 5.57 29.38
C ASP A 155 -2.73 6.22 28.56
N TRP A 156 -2.77 6.01 27.23
CA TRP A 156 -1.76 6.52 26.30
C TRP A 156 -2.09 7.95 25.83
N THR A 157 -1.05 8.75 25.58
CA THR A 157 -1.20 10.17 25.21
C THR A 157 -0.59 10.52 23.86
N ALA A 158 0.43 9.78 23.41
CA ALA A 158 1.08 10.03 22.14
C ALA A 158 1.61 8.75 21.50
N LEU A 159 1.65 8.77 20.17
CA LEU A 159 2.14 7.70 19.31
C LEU A 159 3.14 8.31 18.34
N GLU A 160 4.31 7.68 18.22
CA GLU A 160 5.36 8.12 17.32
C GLU A 160 6.06 6.89 16.74
N GLY A 161 6.32 6.89 15.43
CA GLY A 161 7.07 5.81 14.78
C GLY A 161 8.33 6.31 14.12
N HIS A 162 9.33 5.44 14.09
CA HIS A 162 10.63 5.71 13.48
C HIS A 162 11.06 4.53 12.61
N LYS A 163 11.70 4.83 11.50
CA LYS A 163 12.45 3.87 10.71
C LYS A 163 13.65 3.36 11.53
N ALA A 164 14.03 2.09 11.37
CA ALA A 164 15.28 1.64 11.97
C ALA A 164 16.47 2.39 11.31
N PRO A 165 17.55 2.66 12.07
CA PRO A 165 18.79 3.16 11.48
C PRO A 165 19.28 2.22 10.38
N ASP A 166 19.81 2.77 9.30
CA ASP A 166 20.42 2.04 8.18
C ASP A 166 19.47 1.23 7.27
N LEU A 167 18.15 1.29 7.49
CA LEU A 167 17.18 0.75 6.53
C LEU A 167 16.85 1.78 5.45
N PHE A 168 16.99 1.35 4.19
CA PHE A 168 16.54 2.14 3.04
C PHE A 168 15.05 1.94 2.76
N ILE A 169 14.48 0.78 3.08
CA ILE A 169 13.06 0.47 2.83
C ILE A 169 12.17 1.25 3.79
N SER A 170 11.11 1.87 3.28
CA SER A 170 10.10 2.58 4.07
C SER A 170 9.30 1.66 5.01
N ARG A 171 9.92 1.27 6.11
CA ARG A 171 9.39 0.35 7.12
C ARG A 171 9.63 0.88 8.54
N LEU A 172 8.61 0.79 9.38
CA LEU A 172 8.72 1.06 10.81
C LEU A 172 9.68 0.08 11.47
N GLY A 173 10.66 0.61 12.20
CA GLY A 173 11.56 -0.17 13.05
C GLY A 173 11.26 -0.01 14.55
N ILE A 174 10.77 1.17 14.94
CA ILE A 174 10.46 1.49 16.34
C ILE A 174 9.12 2.20 16.41
N ILE A 175 8.28 1.82 17.38
CA ILE A 175 7.10 2.59 17.77
C ILE A 175 7.23 2.97 19.25
N ASN A 176 6.92 4.22 19.54
CA ASN A 176 6.92 4.80 20.86
C ASN A 176 5.47 5.06 21.28
N ILE A 177 5.06 4.50 22.42
CA ILE A 177 3.78 4.81 23.06
C ILE A 177 4.08 5.58 24.34
N GLU A 178 3.72 6.85 24.38
CA GLU A 178 3.77 7.65 25.62
C GLU A 178 2.49 7.43 26.42
N TYR A 179 2.61 7.29 27.73
CA TYR A 179 1.47 6.99 28.59
C TYR A 179 1.56 7.66 29.97
N LEU A 180 0.39 7.93 30.56
CA LEU A 180 0.26 8.52 31.89
C LEU A 180 0.16 7.45 32.99
N ASN A 181 -0.63 6.42 32.73
CA ASN A 181 -0.87 5.35 33.69
C ASN A 181 -0.90 3.98 33.00
N LEU A 182 -0.33 3.00 33.68
CA LEU A 182 -0.33 1.59 33.30
C LEU A 182 -0.86 0.81 34.50
N GLU A 183 -2.13 0.43 34.44
CA GLU A 183 -2.81 -0.25 35.56
C GLU A 183 -2.34 -1.70 35.72
N GLN A 184 -1.89 -2.31 34.62
CA GLN A 184 -1.57 -3.73 34.56
C GLN A 184 -0.27 -3.99 33.81
N PRO A 185 0.53 -4.98 34.22
CA PRO A 185 1.74 -5.34 33.51
C PRO A 185 1.42 -5.96 32.15
N ILE A 186 2.12 -5.48 31.13
CA ILE A 186 2.01 -5.98 29.76
C ILE A 186 2.72 -7.34 29.68
N GLU A 187 2.02 -8.34 29.15
CA GLU A 187 2.55 -9.66 28.87
C GLU A 187 3.10 -9.74 27.44
N GLN A 188 2.33 -9.23 26.47
CA GLN A 188 2.68 -9.31 25.05
C GLN A 188 2.13 -8.11 24.28
N ILE A 189 2.86 -7.66 23.26
CA ILE A 189 2.36 -6.70 22.27
C ILE A 189 2.46 -7.33 20.88
N ARG A 190 1.43 -7.15 20.06
CA ARG A 190 1.35 -7.64 18.68
C ARG A 190 0.94 -6.56 17.70
N ILE A 191 1.36 -6.75 16.45
CA ILE A 191 0.87 -6.06 15.27
C ILE A 191 0.18 -7.13 14.40
N GLY A 192 -1.09 -7.00 14.07
CA GLY A 192 -1.77 -8.13 13.40
C GLY A 192 -1.86 -9.38 14.29
N ILE A 193 -2.25 -10.51 13.69
CA ILE A 193 -2.61 -11.74 14.43
C ILE A 193 -1.38 -12.45 14.99
N ASP A 194 -0.35 -12.59 14.16
CA ASP A 194 0.80 -13.47 14.43
C ASP A 194 2.14 -12.73 14.57
N TYR A 195 2.15 -11.39 14.49
CA TYR A 195 3.38 -10.62 14.58
C TYR A 195 3.62 -10.10 16.00
N SER A 196 4.26 -10.93 16.83
CA SER A 196 4.71 -10.50 18.16
C SER A 196 5.93 -9.60 18.05
N ILE A 197 5.90 -8.49 18.76
CA ILE A 197 6.99 -7.51 18.80
C ILE A 197 7.66 -7.49 20.17
N SER A 198 8.95 -7.17 20.21
CA SER A 198 9.64 -6.95 21.47
C SER A 198 9.32 -5.55 22.00
N PHE A 199 9.25 -5.41 23.31
CA PHE A 199 8.98 -4.13 23.94
C PHE A 199 9.81 -3.92 25.21
N GLU A 200 10.10 -2.67 25.48
CA GLU A 200 10.70 -2.22 26.74
C GLU A 200 9.80 -1.16 27.37
N THR A 201 9.43 -1.38 28.62
CA THR A 201 8.66 -0.41 29.41
C THR A 201 9.60 0.48 30.21
N GLN A 202 9.52 1.78 29.98
CA GLN A 202 10.17 2.84 30.74
C GLN A 202 9.11 3.65 31.48
N SER A 203 9.51 4.53 32.42
CA SER A 203 8.58 5.18 33.35
C SER A 203 7.34 5.85 32.74
N GLU A 204 7.46 6.42 31.53
CA GLU A 204 6.37 7.15 30.84
C GLU A 204 6.26 6.75 29.35
N LYS A 205 6.94 5.66 28.95
CA LYS A 205 7.10 5.29 27.55
C LYS A 205 7.24 3.80 27.37
N ILE A 206 6.52 3.23 26.40
CA ILE A 206 6.72 1.88 25.90
C ILE A 206 7.43 2.00 24.55
N ILE A 207 8.58 1.35 24.43
CA ILE A 207 9.34 1.30 23.18
C ILE A 207 9.14 -0.07 22.56
N LEU A 208 8.52 -0.10 21.40
CA LEU A 208 8.27 -1.29 20.60
C LEU A 208 9.36 -1.40 19.55
N THR A 209 10.02 -2.55 19.47
CA THR A 209 11.01 -2.85 18.44
C THR A 209 10.43 -3.85 17.46
N ILE A 210 10.38 -3.44 16.20
CA ILE A 210 9.78 -4.20 15.11
C ILE A 210 10.91 -4.95 14.38
N PRO A 211 10.80 -6.27 14.19
CA PRO A 211 11.75 -7.02 13.38
C PRO A 211 11.79 -6.51 11.94
N ASP A 212 12.98 -6.57 11.36
CA ASP A 212 13.19 -6.26 9.96
C ASP A 212 12.63 -7.37 9.07
N GLU A 213 11.93 -6.98 8.00
CA GLU A 213 11.40 -7.88 6.97
C GLU A 213 11.33 -7.15 5.62
N ASP A 214 11.31 -7.94 4.55
CA ASP A 214 11.25 -7.47 3.16
C ASP A 214 9.82 -7.05 2.76
N MET A 215 9.20 -6.14 3.52
CA MET A 215 7.88 -5.55 3.23
C MET A 215 7.76 -4.14 3.83
N LEU A 216 6.99 -3.27 3.18
CA LEU A 216 6.60 -1.99 3.78
C LEU A 216 5.72 -2.19 5.02
N LEU A 217 5.87 -1.30 6.00
CA LEU A 217 5.07 -1.26 7.22
C LEU A 217 5.03 0.18 7.73
N ASP A 218 3.88 0.82 7.69
CA ASP A 218 3.73 2.27 7.95
C ASP A 218 2.41 2.65 8.66
N ASP A 219 1.37 1.83 8.49
CA ASP A 219 0.04 1.96 9.05
C ASP A 219 -0.36 0.62 9.66
N VAL A 220 -0.45 0.57 10.98
CA VAL A 220 -0.77 -0.66 11.70
C VAL A 220 -1.53 -0.37 12.99
N PRO A 221 -2.37 -1.31 13.44
CA PRO A 221 -2.89 -1.30 14.80
C PRO A 221 -1.89 -1.94 15.77
N ILE A 222 -2.06 -1.65 17.06
CA ILE A 222 -1.31 -2.28 18.15
C ILE A 222 -2.28 -3.01 19.06
N VAL A 223 -1.98 -4.26 19.38
CA VAL A 223 -2.75 -5.07 20.32
C VAL A 223 -1.89 -5.42 21.52
N ILE A 224 -2.36 -5.04 22.69
CA ILE A 224 -1.66 -5.19 23.97
C ILE A 224 -2.40 -6.23 24.80
N TYR A 225 -1.69 -7.27 25.18
CA TYR A 225 -2.16 -8.33 26.07
C TYR A 225 -1.55 -8.10 27.45
N PHE A 226 -2.41 -7.99 28.47
CA PHE A 226 -2.00 -7.82 29.86
C PHE A 226 -1.95 -9.15 30.59
N SER A 227 -1.19 -9.20 31.68
CA SER A 227 -0.92 -10.44 32.43
C SER A 227 -2.15 -11.05 33.12
N ASP A 228 -3.27 -10.33 33.22
CA ASP A 228 -4.54 -10.83 33.75
C ASP A 228 -5.47 -11.38 32.64
N GLY A 229 -5.03 -11.33 31.38
CA GLY A 229 -5.78 -11.73 30.20
C GLY A 229 -6.60 -10.61 29.55
N ALA A 230 -6.57 -9.37 30.08
CA ALA A 230 -7.17 -8.23 29.43
C ALA A 230 -6.46 -7.90 28.10
N ILE A 231 -7.23 -7.36 27.16
CA ILE A 231 -6.74 -6.91 25.85
C ILE A 231 -7.07 -5.44 25.73
N GLN A 232 -6.12 -4.64 25.26
CA GLN A 232 -6.35 -3.28 24.80
C GLN A 232 -5.84 -3.12 23.39
N THR A 233 -6.56 -2.32 22.62
CA THR A 233 -6.22 -2.02 21.22
C THR A 233 -5.93 -0.56 21.03
N ILE A 234 -5.01 -0.28 20.12
CA ILE A 234 -4.80 1.03 19.53
C ILE A 234 -5.13 0.86 18.05
N ALA A 235 -6.15 1.58 17.59
CA ALA A 235 -6.60 1.58 16.21
C ALA A 235 -5.47 1.88 15.23
N ASN A 236 -5.66 1.50 13.96
CA ASN A 236 -4.75 1.81 12.87
C ASN A 236 -4.30 3.28 12.90
N PHE A 237 -2.99 3.48 12.98
CA PHE A 237 -2.38 4.80 12.97
C PHE A 237 -1.25 4.83 11.94
N LYS A 238 -1.21 5.90 11.14
CA LYS A 238 -0.14 6.14 10.18
C LYS A 238 1.07 6.72 10.91
N TYR A 239 2.02 5.86 11.26
CA TYR A 239 3.20 6.22 12.04
C TYR A 239 4.28 6.92 11.23
N MET A 240 4.31 6.70 9.91
CA MET A 240 5.32 7.25 9.01
C MET A 240 4.69 7.68 7.69
N PHE A 241 5.15 8.82 7.17
CA PHE A 241 4.80 9.30 5.84
C PHE A 241 6.06 9.35 5.00
N ASP A 242 6.03 8.67 3.87
CA ASP A 242 7.12 8.66 2.91
C ASP A 242 6.56 8.91 1.52
N TYR A 243 7.28 9.74 0.76
CA TYR A 243 6.93 10.20 -0.57
C TYR A 243 7.95 9.74 -1.62
N GLU A 244 8.92 8.91 -1.25
CA GLU A 244 9.91 8.32 -2.15
C GLU A 244 9.88 6.79 -2.12
N ILE A 245 8.67 6.20 -2.00
CA ILE A 245 8.47 4.76 -1.86
C ILE A 245 9.12 3.98 -3.00
N LEU A 246 8.95 4.36 -4.26
CA LEU A 246 9.50 3.63 -5.40
C LEU A 246 11.03 3.66 -5.44
N LYS A 247 11.63 4.75 -4.96
CA LYS A 247 13.09 4.88 -4.87
C LYS A 247 13.67 4.04 -3.73
N GLU A 248 12.94 3.95 -2.62
CA GLU A 248 13.35 3.23 -1.41
C GLU A 248 13.05 1.74 -1.44
N SER A 249 12.05 1.32 -2.22
CA SER A 249 11.53 -0.05 -2.17
C SER A 249 12.29 -1.06 -3.03
N GLY A 250 13.10 -0.61 -4.00
CA GLY A 250 14.04 -1.45 -4.74
C GLY A 250 13.50 -2.82 -5.18
N LEU A 251 13.89 -3.88 -4.46
CA LEU A 251 13.53 -5.28 -4.73
C LEU A 251 12.08 -5.65 -4.39
N LEU A 252 11.37 -4.83 -3.62
CA LEU A 252 9.97 -5.04 -3.25
C LEU A 252 9.00 -4.66 -4.36
N ILE A 253 9.49 -4.05 -5.43
CA ILE A 253 8.69 -3.56 -6.54
C ILE A 253 8.44 -4.69 -7.53
N THR A 254 7.17 -4.93 -7.85
CA THR A 254 6.77 -5.81 -8.95
C THR A 254 6.21 -4.98 -10.08
N THR A 255 6.69 -5.21 -11.30
CA THR A 255 6.25 -4.50 -12.52
C THR A 255 5.32 -5.37 -13.34
N TYR A 256 4.19 -4.80 -13.77
CA TYR A 256 3.20 -5.43 -14.63
C TYR A 256 3.03 -4.62 -15.91
N ALA A 257 2.82 -5.31 -17.03
CA ALA A 257 2.46 -4.67 -18.29
C ALA A 257 0.96 -4.43 -18.33
N LEU A 258 0.55 -3.22 -18.70
CA LEU A 258 -0.83 -2.88 -19.02
C LEU A 258 -1.04 -2.98 -20.54
N ASN A 259 -2.25 -3.37 -20.97
CA ASN A 259 -2.58 -3.69 -22.36
C ASN A 259 -3.62 -2.73 -22.95
#